data_AF-A0A2N0XQH0-F1
#
_entry.id   AF-A0A2N0XQH0-F1
#
_cell.length_a   1.000
_cell.length_b   1.000
_cell.length_c   1.000
_cell.angle_alpha   90.00
_cell.angle_beta   90.00
_cell.angle_gamma   90.00
#
_symmetry.space_group_name_H-M   'P 1'
#
loop_
_entity.id
_entity.type
_entity.pdbx_description
1 polymer ?
#
loop_
_entity_poly.entity_id
_entity_poly.type
_entity_poly.pdbx_seq_one_letter_code
_entity_poly.pdbx_strand_id
1 'polypeptide(L)'
;MNMSFTKQDIETIESTLSPFNDNNELAIAKIAHGHVDFYGAKKQNGTVVPAINQNSVFEIGSITKVFTSYLLCDMILRGDVQIDDAINSAIPVPLKNGATITYKALASHTSGLPRLPPGLIWSALFKNPQDPYKEYQEPQLLNYLENKLKLSAKRKHVYSNLGAGLLGYTLSRVAKTSYEDLLQRALFEPLKMTRSTTNLAALKPWLIQGLDGKGRPVSNWDLGILSGAGAVLSTVEDLSAFALSCFDPSNSVFQLQKQPVFKDANASHALGWVVLNLKEKGEHFYFHNGGTGGYSSCMLLDSQNQVGFVALSNITGMSKFKEPAMDKLVFDLMEDTISQ
;
A
#
# COMPACT_ATOMS: atom_id res chain seq x y z
N MET A 1 -11.79 -1.54 25.53
CA MET A 1 -10.56 -1.93 24.81
C MET A 1 -9.37 -1.16 25.36
N ASN A 2 -8.24 -1.84 25.53
CA ASN A 2 -6.99 -1.20 25.96
C ASN A 2 -6.42 -0.34 24.82
N MET A 3 -6.15 0.94 25.10
CA MET A 3 -5.67 1.90 24.11
C MET A 3 -4.16 1.82 23.88
N SER A 4 -3.42 1.22 24.81
CA SER A 4 -1.97 1.05 24.71
C SER A 4 -1.56 -0.38 24.39
N PHE A 5 -0.31 -0.57 24.00
CA PHE A 5 0.28 -1.90 23.85
C PHE A 5 0.32 -2.64 25.20
N THR A 6 -0.23 -3.86 25.23
CA THR A 6 -0.13 -4.74 26.40
C THR A 6 1.25 -5.39 26.49
N LYS A 7 1.56 -6.03 27.63
CA LYS A 7 2.76 -6.88 27.74
C LYS A 7 2.74 -8.02 26.71
N GLN A 8 1.58 -8.62 26.46
CA GLN A 8 1.41 -9.68 25.47
C GLN A 8 1.68 -9.15 24.05
N ASP A 9 1.19 -7.95 23.74
CA ASP A 9 1.43 -7.30 22.44
C ASP A 9 2.94 -7.13 22.21
N ILE A 10 3.66 -6.64 23.23
CA ILE A 10 5.12 -6.45 23.19
C ILE A 10 5.85 -7.79 22.99
N GLU A 11 5.48 -8.84 23.72
CA GLU A 11 6.07 -10.18 23.56
C GLU A 11 5.85 -10.74 22.14
N THR A 12 4.67 -10.53 21.56
CA THR A 12 4.36 -10.92 20.18
C THR A 12 5.23 -10.15 19.17
N ILE A 13 5.43 -8.84 19.39
CA ILE A 13 6.30 -7.99 18.56
C ILE A 13 7.75 -8.46 18.62
N GLU A 14 8.27 -8.69 19.83
CA GLU A 14 9.64 -9.15 20.04
C GLU A 14 9.88 -10.53 19.43
N SER A 15 8.94 -11.45 19.59
CA SER A 15 8.98 -12.78 18.99
C SER A 15 9.02 -12.70 17.46
N THR A 16 8.20 -11.82 16.87
CA THR A 16 8.20 -11.56 15.42
C THR A 16 9.53 -11.02 14.92
N LEU A 17 10.18 -10.15 15.70
CA LEU A 17 11.46 -9.53 15.31
C LEU A 17 12.68 -10.42 15.53
N SER A 18 12.61 -11.31 16.53
CA SER A 18 13.71 -12.14 16.97
C SER A 18 14.45 -12.91 15.86
N PRO A 19 13.79 -13.52 14.85
CA PRO A 19 14.49 -14.29 13.82
C PRO A 19 15.16 -13.44 12.73
N PHE A 20 14.97 -12.12 12.72
CA PHE A 20 15.61 -11.24 11.74
C PHE A 20 17.04 -10.86 12.13
N ASN A 21 17.78 -10.36 11.14
CA ASN A 21 19.16 -9.90 11.31
C ASN A 21 19.22 -8.56 12.04
N ASP A 22 20.37 -8.26 12.64
CA ASP A 22 20.67 -6.95 13.20
C ASP A 22 20.43 -5.83 12.18
N ASN A 23 20.04 -4.66 12.69
CA ASN A 23 19.59 -3.48 11.93
C ASN A 23 18.19 -3.56 11.34
N ASN A 24 17.46 -4.67 11.51
CA ASN A 24 16.02 -4.65 11.27
C ASN A 24 15.33 -3.76 12.33
N GLU A 25 14.51 -2.84 11.87
CA GLU A 25 13.65 -1.97 12.64
C GLU A 25 12.18 -2.21 12.27
N LEU A 26 11.33 -2.14 13.27
CA LEU A 26 9.88 -2.19 13.16
C LEU A 26 9.29 -0.99 13.90
N ALA A 27 8.36 -0.29 13.24
CA ALA A 27 7.52 0.72 13.85
C ALA A 27 6.06 0.25 13.75
N ILE A 28 5.30 0.38 14.84
CA ILE A 28 3.89 0.00 14.88
C ILE A 28 3.09 1.13 15.52
N ALA A 29 1.92 1.41 14.94
CA ALA A 29 0.87 2.19 15.57
C ALA A 29 -0.34 1.31 15.88
N LYS A 30 -0.88 1.46 17.10
CA LYS A 30 -2.18 0.97 17.53
C LYS A 30 -3.13 2.16 17.58
N ILE A 31 -4.17 2.12 16.76
CA ILE A 31 -5.21 3.14 16.69
C ILE A 31 -6.46 2.58 17.36
N ALA A 32 -7.04 3.28 18.32
CA ALA A 32 -8.27 2.86 18.97
C ALA A 32 -9.07 4.08 19.45
N HIS A 33 -10.31 4.22 18.99
CA HIS A 33 -11.26 5.23 19.49
C HIS A 33 -10.70 6.67 19.48
N GLY A 34 -10.00 7.05 18.40
CA GLY A 34 -9.40 8.38 18.27
C GLY A 34 -8.03 8.55 18.94
N HIS A 35 -7.55 7.54 19.69
CA HIS A 35 -6.21 7.52 20.27
C HIS A 35 -5.24 6.73 19.40
N VAL A 36 -3.97 7.13 19.43
CA VAL A 36 -2.87 6.43 18.75
C VAL A 36 -1.75 6.20 19.76
N ASP A 37 -1.36 4.95 19.93
CA ASP A 37 -0.18 4.54 20.69
C ASP A 37 0.87 3.96 19.73
N PHE A 38 2.15 4.20 20.01
CA PHE A 38 3.25 3.79 19.15
C PHE A 38 4.21 2.88 19.88
N TYR A 39 4.66 1.82 19.19
CA TYR A 39 5.73 0.97 19.66
C TYR A 39 6.76 0.75 18.56
N GLY A 40 8.00 1.08 18.86
CA GLY A 40 9.15 0.81 17.99
C GLY A 40 10.04 -0.25 18.58
N ALA A 41 10.59 -1.11 17.73
CA ALA A 41 11.55 -2.12 18.11
C ALA A 41 12.66 -2.27 17.06
N LYS A 42 13.85 -2.65 17.51
CA LYS A 42 15.03 -2.85 16.67
C LYS A 42 15.79 -4.11 17.07
N LYS A 43 16.28 -4.85 16.08
CA LYS A 43 17.25 -5.92 16.28
C LYS A 43 18.66 -5.33 16.40
N GLN A 44 19.27 -5.49 17.55
CA GLN A 44 20.62 -5.00 17.86
C GLN A 44 21.38 -6.04 18.68
N ASN A 45 22.58 -6.40 18.20
CA ASN A 45 23.48 -7.36 18.85
C ASN A 45 22.79 -8.69 19.18
N GLY A 46 21.96 -9.21 18.27
CA GLY A 46 21.23 -10.45 18.45
C GLY A 46 20.00 -10.37 19.38
N THR A 47 19.73 -9.20 19.96
CA THR A 47 18.57 -8.96 20.85
C THR A 47 17.58 -7.99 20.24
N VAL A 48 16.32 -8.05 20.66
CA VAL A 48 15.31 -7.04 20.30
C VAL A 48 15.26 -6.00 21.40
N VAL A 49 15.36 -4.73 21.05
CA VAL A 49 15.32 -3.60 21.99
C VAL A 49 14.26 -2.58 21.55
N PRO A 50 13.63 -1.85 22.49
CA PRO A 50 12.74 -0.75 22.14
C PRO A 50 13.44 0.35 21.33
N ALA A 51 12.70 0.98 20.43
CA ALA A 51 13.18 2.07 19.58
C ALA A 51 12.14 3.20 19.52
N ILE A 52 12.60 4.44 19.34
CA ILE A 52 11.75 5.61 19.09
C ILE A 52 11.84 5.89 17.58
N ASN A 53 10.90 5.34 16.82
CA ASN A 53 10.93 5.34 15.35
C ASN A 53 9.57 5.63 14.72
N GLN A 54 8.62 6.20 15.47
CA GLN A 54 7.28 6.51 14.95
C GLN A 54 7.30 7.51 13.79
N ASN A 55 8.35 8.34 13.73
CA ASN A 55 8.56 9.35 12.67
C ASN A 55 9.64 8.93 11.66
N SER A 56 10.18 7.72 11.79
CA SER A 56 11.11 7.15 10.83
C SER A 56 10.36 6.78 9.55
N VAL A 57 11.01 7.03 8.41
CA VAL A 57 10.41 6.87 7.08
C VAL A 57 10.76 5.52 6.50
N PHE A 58 9.75 4.85 5.95
CA PHE A 58 9.85 3.56 5.28
C PHE A 58 9.17 3.62 3.91
N GLU A 59 9.54 2.74 2.99
CA GLU A 59 8.69 2.47 1.82
C GLU A 59 7.48 1.65 2.25
N ILE A 60 6.28 2.15 1.98
CA ILE A 60 5.03 1.43 2.35
C ILE A 60 4.61 0.46 1.24
N GLY A 61 5.35 0.41 0.14
CA GLY A 61 5.07 -0.42 -1.01
C GLY A 61 3.60 -0.33 -1.40
N SER A 62 2.95 -1.49 -1.50
CA SER A 62 1.62 -1.58 -2.07
C SER A 62 0.48 -0.97 -1.24
N ILE A 63 0.69 -0.53 0.00
CA ILE A 63 -0.28 0.35 0.68
C ILE A 63 -0.54 1.60 -0.17
N THR A 64 0.41 2.04 -1.01
CA THR A 64 0.21 3.10 -2.01
C THR A 64 -1.08 2.94 -2.82
N LYS A 65 -1.53 1.71 -3.13
CA LYS A 65 -2.74 1.44 -3.91
C LYS A 65 -4.02 1.90 -3.21
N VAL A 66 -4.02 1.89 -1.88
CA VAL A 66 -5.08 2.48 -1.06
C VAL A 66 -5.17 3.97 -1.35
N PHE A 67 -4.04 4.67 -1.39
CA PHE A 67 -4.00 6.11 -1.69
C PHE A 67 -4.36 6.41 -3.14
N THR A 68 -3.88 5.60 -4.10
CA THR A 68 -4.29 5.73 -5.50
C THR A 68 -5.80 5.57 -5.68
N SER A 69 -6.41 4.63 -4.96
CA SER A 69 -7.86 4.43 -4.97
C SER A 69 -8.62 5.51 -4.22
N TYR A 70 -8.02 6.10 -3.18
CA TYR A 70 -8.57 7.27 -2.51
C TYR A 70 -8.65 8.46 -3.48
N LEU A 71 -7.60 8.71 -4.26
CA LEU A 71 -7.60 9.75 -5.31
C LEU A 71 -8.71 9.51 -6.34
N LEU A 72 -8.94 8.26 -6.75
CA LEU A 72 -10.07 7.93 -7.63
C LEU A 72 -11.40 8.32 -6.97
N CYS A 73 -11.61 7.97 -5.70
CA CYS A 73 -12.84 8.29 -4.98
C CYS A 73 -13.04 9.79 -4.81
N ASP A 74 -11.99 10.54 -4.48
CA ASP A 74 -12.00 12.01 -4.42
C ASP A 74 -12.40 12.61 -5.78
N MET A 75 -11.77 12.16 -6.86
CA MET A 75 -12.09 12.61 -8.22
C MET A 75 -13.53 12.27 -8.65
N ILE A 76 -14.06 11.13 -8.22
CA ILE A 76 -15.47 10.77 -8.44
C ILE A 76 -16.40 11.74 -7.70
N LEU A 77 -16.12 12.04 -6.43
CA LEU A 77 -16.94 12.96 -5.64
C LEU A 77 -16.89 14.40 -6.16
N ARG A 78 -15.79 14.81 -6.76
CA ARG A 78 -15.66 16.12 -7.46
C ARG A 78 -16.27 16.12 -8.86
N GLY A 79 -16.67 14.96 -9.39
CA GLY A 79 -17.27 14.83 -10.72
C GLY A 79 -16.27 14.87 -11.89
N ASP A 80 -14.96 14.72 -11.61
CA ASP A 80 -13.92 14.71 -12.65
C ASP A 80 -13.97 13.44 -13.52
N VAL A 81 -14.35 12.31 -12.91
CA VAL A 81 -14.48 11.00 -13.55
C VAL A 81 -15.64 10.22 -12.92
N GLN A 82 -16.14 9.21 -13.62
CA GLN A 82 -17.04 8.20 -13.05
C GLN A 82 -16.32 6.86 -12.87
N ILE A 83 -16.77 6.06 -11.91
CA ILE A 83 -16.12 4.79 -11.57
C ILE A 83 -16.08 3.80 -12.75
N ASP A 84 -17.12 3.81 -13.60
CA ASP A 84 -17.24 2.93 -14.77
C ASP A 84 -16.76 3.57 -16.08
N ASP A 85 -16.20 4.78 -16.02
CA ASP A 85 -15.61 5.43 -17.20
C ASP A 85 -14.44 4.60 -17.74
N ALA A 86 -14.36 4.55 -19.07
CA ALA A 86 -13.21 4.02 -19.76
C ALA A 86 -12.01 4.95 -19.59
N ILE A 87 -10.85 4.41 -19.23
CA ILE A 87 -9.62 5.19 -19.10
C ILE A 87 -9.07 5.69 -20.44
N ASN A 88 -9.65 5.25 -21.56
CA ASN A 88 -9.17 5.50 -22.92
C ASN A 88 -8.99 6.99 -23.22
N SER A 89 -9.87 7.86 -22.72
CA SER A 89 -9.78 9.32 -22.93
C SER A 89 -8.58 9.96 -22.20
N ALA A 90 -8.07 9.33 -21.15
CA ALA A 90 -6.93 9.80 -20.37
C ALA A 90 -5.57 9.34 -20.95
N ILE A 91 -5.57 8.46 -21.96
CA ILE A 91 -4.37 7.85 -22.54
C ILE A 91 -4.11 8.43 -23.94
N PRO A 92 -2.88 8.85 -24.27
CA PRO A 92 -2.56 9.53 -25.53
C PRO A 92 -2.39 8.58 -26.74
N VAL A 93 -2.76 7.30 -26.59
CA VAL A 93 -2.66 6.27 -27.64
C VAL A 93 -3.91 5.39 -27.61
N PRO A 94 -4.35 4.84 -28.76
CA PRO A 94 -5.43 3.85 -28.74
C PRO A 94 -4.98 2.59 -28.01
N LEU A 95 -5.88 1.98 -27.25
CA LEU A 95 -5.62 0.66 -26.68
C LEU A 95 -5.73 -0.41 -27.77
N LYS A 96 -4.81 -1.38 -27.76
CA LYS A 96 -4.76 -2.47 -28.74
C LYS A 96 -6.14 -3.12 -28.93
N ASN A 97 -6.52 -3.36 -30.18
CA ASN A 97 -7.79 -3.99 -30.57
C ASN A 97 -9.05 -3.25 -30.06
N GLY A 98 -8.95 -1.95 -29.74
CA GLY A 98 -10.08 -1.18 -29.21
C GLY A 98 -10.47 -1.60 -27.78
N ALA A 99 -9.53 -2.16 -27.02
CA ALA A 99 -9.80 -2.60 -25.66
C ALA A 99 -10.33 -1.44 -24.79
N THR A 100 -11.23 -1.78 -23.87
CA THR A 100 -11.80 -0.84 -22.90
C THR A 100 -11.49 -1.34 -21.50
N ILE A 101 -10.92 -0.46 -20.66
CA ILE A 101 -10.59 -0.74 -19.27
C ILE A 101 -11.20 0.39 -18.43
N THR A 102 -11.91 0.05 -17.35
CA THR A 102 -12.56 1.06 -16.49
C THR A 102 -11.72 1.38 -15.26
N TYR A 103 -11.95 2.55 -14.65
CA TYR A 103 -11.32 2.91 -13.37
C TYR A 103 -11.64 1.88 -12.27
N LYS A 104 -12.90 1.45 -12.16
CA LYS A 104 -13.34 0.35 -11.28
C LYS A 104 -12.46 -0.88 -11.44
N ALA A 105 -12.22 -1.30 -12.69
CA ALA A 105 -11.51 -2.52 -12.99
C ALA A 105 -10.00 -2.43 -12.66
N LEU A 106 -9.41 -1.25 -12.75
CA LEU A 106 -8.04 -1.01 -12.29
C LEU A 106 -7.94 -1.05 -10.76
N ALA A 107 -8.79 -0.27 -10.08
CA ALA A 107 -8.79 -0.12 -8.63
C ALA A 107 -9.17 -1.41 -7.88
N SER A 108 -9.96 -2.29 -8.51
CA SER A 108 -10.39 -3.57 -7.93
C SER A 108 -9.61 -4.78 -8.46
N HIS A 109 -8.54 -4.59 -9.23
CA HIS A 109 -7.75 -5.67 -9.83
C HIS A 109 -8.55 -6.64 -10.74
N THR A 110 -9.61 -6.15 -11.40
CA THR A 110 -10.47 -6.96 -12.30
C THR A 110 -10.32 -6.60 -13.79
N SER A 111 -9.38 -5.71 -14.12
CA SER A 111 -9.09 -5.26 -15.50
C SER A 111 -8.61 -6.37 -16.44
N GLY A 112 -8.12 -7.48 -15.90
CA GLY A 112 -7.49 -8.54 -16.69
C GLY A 112 -6.05 -8.22 -17.13
N LEU A 113 -5.48 -7.08 -16.69
CA LEU A 113 -4.07 -6.77 -16.90
C LEU A 113 -3.16 -7.77 -16.16
N PRO A 114 -1.95 -8.04 -16.67
CA PRO A 114 -0.98 -8.90 -15.99
C PRO A 114 -0.55 -8.28 -14.65
N ARG A 115 -0.03 -9.12 -13.74
CA ARG A 115 0.44 -8.68 -12.42
C ARG A 115 1.51 -7.58 -12.51
N LEU A 116 2.46 -7.75 -13.41
CA LEU A 116 3.65 -6.92 -13.55
C LEU A 116 3.72 -6.30 -14.96
N PRO A 117 4.32 -5.12 -15.11
CA PRO A 117 4.65 -4.58 -16.43
C PRO A 117 5.54 -5.54 -17.22
N PRO A 118 5.37 -5.66 -18.55
CA PRO A 118 6.26 -6.44 -19.39
C PRO A 118 7.72 -5.96 -19.28
N GLY A 119 8.66 -6.90 -19.27
CA GLY A 119 10.09 -6.61 -19.16
C GLY A 119 10.60 -6.45 -17.72
N LEU A 120 9.71 -6.32 -16.72
CA LEU A 120 10.13 -6.15 -15.34
C LEU A 120 10.92 -7.35 -14.79
N ILE A 121 10.51 -8.58 -15.12
CA ILE A 121 11.24 -9.79 -14.70
C ILE A 121 12.65 -9.80 -15.30
N TRP A 122 12.79 -9.41 -16.56
CA TRP A 122 14.10 -9.30 -17.21
C TRP A 122 14.94 -8.19 -16.55
N SER A 123 14.32 -7.06 -16.19
CA SER A 123 14.97 -6.00 -15.43
C SER A 123 15.50 -6.51 -14.08
N ALA A 124 14.66 -7.22 -13.32
CA ALA A 124 15.01 -7.79 -12.03
C ALA A 124 16.12 -8.85 -12.08
N LEU A 125 16.25 -9.58 -13.20
CA LEU A 125 17.27 -10.62 -13.34
C LEU A 125 18.58 -10.10 -13.93
N PHE A 126 18.52 -9.17 -14.89
CA PHE A 126 19.66 -8.89 -15.77
C PHE A 126 19.99 -7.42 -15.97
N LYS A 127 19.08 -6.47 -15.70
CA LYS A 127 19.32 -5.04 -15.96
C LYS A 127 19.56 -4.25 -14.68
N ASN A 128 18.59 -4.27 -13.77
CA ASN A 128 18.65 -3.56 -12.49
C ASN A 128 17.96 -4.39 -11.39
N PRO A 129 18.66 -5.42 -10.84
CA PRO A 129 18.08 -6.29 -9.82
C PRO A 129 17.68 -5.58 -8.52
N GLN A 130 18.31 -4.44 -8.21
CA GLN A 130 18.06 -3.69 -6.98
C GLN A 130 16.86 -2.75 -7.12
N ASP A 131 16.58 -2.26 -8.33
CA ASP A 131 15.47 -1.36 -8.62
C ASP A 131 14.87 -1.67 -10.00
N PRO A 132 14.06 -2.74 -10.10
CA PRO A 132 13.64 -3.29 -11.38
C PRO A 132 12.63 -2.39 -12.12
N TYR A 133 11.92 -1.51 -11.39
CA TYR A 133 10.87 -0.66 -11.96
C TYR A 133 11.41 0.64 -12.58
N LYS A 134 12.56 1.13 -12.13
CA LYS A 134 13.12 2.44 -12.52
C LYS A 134 13.13 2.73 -14.01
N GLU A 135 13.33 1.69 -14.82
CA GLU A 135 13.47 1.80 -16.26
C GLU A 135 12.12 1.70 -17.01
N TYR A 136 11.02 1.43 -16.30
CA TYR A 136 9.68 1.35 -16.86
C TYR A 136 9.02 2.73 -16.82
N GLN A 137 9.24 3.50 -17.88
CA GLN A 137 8.78 4.87 -18.04
C GLN A 137 7.58 4.96 -19.00
N GLU A 138 7.05 6.16 -19.20
CA GLU A 138 5.86 6.40 -20.02
C GLU A 138 5.95 5.78 -21.43
N PRO A 139 7.07 5.89 -22.19
CA PRO A 139 7.15 5.28 -23.52
C PRO A 139 6.97 3.75 -23.50
N GLN A 140 7.46 3.06 -22.46
CA GLN A 140 7.29 1.62 -22.31
C GLN A 140 5.83 1.25 -22.00
N LEU A 141 5.16 2.04 -21.17
CA LEU A 141 3.74 1.88 -20.86
C LEU A 141 2.88 2.10 -22.10
N LEU A 142 3.06 3.22 -22.81
CA LEU A 142 2.27 3.56 -24.00
C LEU A 142 2.45 2.52 -25.11
N ASN A 143 3.69 2.12 -25.40
CA ASN A 143 3.95 1.05 -26.36
C ASN A 143 3.32 -0.29 -25.94
N TYR A 144 3.30 -0.61 -24.65
CA TYR A 144 2.59 -1.80 -24.20
C TYR A 144 1.10 -1.69 -24.48
N LEU A 145 0.46 -0.59 -24.06
CA LEU A 145 -0.98 -0.38 -24.19
C LEU A 145 -1.46 -0.39 -25.66
N GLU A 146 -0.68 0.20 -26.55
CA GLU A 146 -0.99 0.29 -27.98
C GLU A 146 -0.70 -1.02 -28.73
N ASN A 147 0.49 -1.61 -28.52
CA ASN A 147 1.00 -2.65 -29.41
C ASN A 147 1.02 -4.05 -28.79
N LYS A 148 1.11 -4.16 -27.46
CA LYS A 148 1.38 -5.42 -26.75
C LYS A 148 0.36 -5.78 -25.67
N LEU A 149 -0.71 -4.99 -25.53
CA LEU A 149 -1.72 -5.17 -24.50
C LEU A 149 -2.30 -6.58 -24.56
N LYS A 150 -2.39 -7.22 -23.39
CA LYS A 150 -2.97 -8.53 -23.18
C LYS A 150 -3.91 -8.45 -21.99
N LEU A 151 -5.18 -8.72 -22.22
CA LEU A 151 -6.19 -8.82 -21.18
C LEU A 151 -6.62 -10.27 -21.02
N SER A 152 -6.69 -10.75 -19.77
CA SER A 152 -7.34 -12.01 -19.46
C SER A 152 -8.82 -11.94 -19.82
N ALA A 153 -9.32 -12.92 -20.59
CA ALA A 153 -10.75 -13.04 -20.90
C ALA A 153 -11.60 -13.32 -19.65
N LYS A 154 -11.00 -13.90 -18.61
CA LYS A 154 -11.66 -14.14 -17.33
C LYS A 154 -11.51 -12.87 -16.49
N ARG A 155 -12.58 -12.07 -16.38
CA ARG A 155 -12.70 -10.88 -15.50
C ARG A 155 -12.71 -11.30 -14.01
N LYS A 156 -11.67 -12.01 -13.58
CA LYS A 156 -11.43 -12.41 -12.20
C LYS A 156 -10.54 -11.38 -11.53
N HIS A 157 -10.56 -11.36 -10.20
CA HIS A 157 -9.57 -10.64 -9.43
C HIS A 157 -8.18 -11.23 -9.68
N VAL A 158 -7.28 -10.42 -10.25
CA VAL A 158 -5.87 -10.72 -10.47
C VAL A 158 -5.06 -9.49 -10.06
N TYR A 159 -4.44 -9.58 -8.89
CA TYR A 159 -3.60 -8.51 -8.35
C TYR A 159 -2.61 -7.97 -9.38
N SER A 160 -2.63 -6.66 -9.61
CA SER A 160 -1.84 -6.03 -10.67
C SER A 160 -1.21 -4.70 -10.26
N ASN A 161 0.11 -4.68 -10.22
CA ASN A 161 0.91 -3.46 -10.11
C ASN A 161 0.81 -2.64 -11.38
N LEU A 162 0.75 -3.28 -12.54
CA LEU A 162 0.53 -2.57 -13.80
C LEU A 162 -0.82 -1.84 -13.80
N GLY A 163 -1.89 -2.50 -13.33
CA GLY A 163 -3.22 -1.91 -13.24
C GLY A 163 -3.29 -0.74 -12.25
N ALA A 164 -2.72 -0.90 -11.05
CA ALA A 164 -2.69 0.18 -10.06
C ALA A 164 -1.79 1.35 -10.48
N GLY A 165 -0.64 1.07 -11.10
CA GLY A 165 0.23 2.11 -11.65
C GLY A 165 -0.44 2.85 -12.80
N LEU A 166 -1.14 2.13 -13.69
CA LEU A 166 -1.95 2.72 -14.75
C LEU A 166 -3.08 3.59 -14.21
N LEU A 167 -3.71 3.20 -13.10
CA LEU A 167 -4.70 4.04 -12.41
C LEU A 167 -4.08 5.37 -11.97
N GLY A 168 -2.95 5.34 -11.25
CA GLY A 168 -2.27 6.57 -10.82
C GLY A 168 -1.86 7.45 -12.00
N TYR A 169 -1.37 6.84 -13.09
CA TYR A 169 -1.04 7.54 -14.33
C TYR A 169 -2.26 8.22 -14.95
N THR A 170 -3.38 7.52 -15.12
CA THR A 170 -4.56 8.09 -15.79
C THR A 170 -5.25 9.16 -14.95
N LEU A 171 -5.28 9.04 -13.61
CA LEU A 171 -5.78 10.09 -12.72
C LEU A 171 -4.94 11.37 -12.85
N SER A 172 -3.60 11.23 -12.88
CA SER A 172 -2.67 12.35 -13.09
C SER A 172 -2.91 13.05 -14.43
N ARG A 173 -3.21 12.27 -15.47
CA ARG A 173 -3.53 12.79 -16.81
C ARG A 173 -4.86 13.56 -16.85
N VAL A 174 -5.89 13.06 -16.18
CA VAL A 174 -7.18 13.78 -16.06
C VAL A 174 -7.00 15.08 -15.29
N ALA A 175 -6.28 15.04 -14.17
CA ALA A 175 -6.03 16.21 -13.32
C ALA A 175 -4.98 17.19 -13.90
N LYS A 176 -4.26 16.80 -14.96
CA LYS A 176 -3.18 17.58 -15.60
C LYS A 176 -2.11 18.04 -14.61
N THR A 177 -1.77 17.19 -13.65
CA THR A 177 -0.75 17.44 -12.62
C THR A 177 0.03 16.15 -12.35
N SER A 178 1.13 16.22 -11.61
CA SER A 178 1.87 14.99 -11.26
C SER A 178 1.10 14.12 -10.25
N TYR A 179 1.40 12.82 -10.22
CA TYR A 179 0.85 11.90 -9.21
C TYR A 179 1.21 12.34 -7.78
N GLU A 180 2.41 12.87 -7.59
CA GLU A 180 2.86 13.44 -6.32
C GLU A 180 1.98 14.62 -5.90
N ASP A 181 1.75 15.59 -6.79
CA ASP A 181 0.92 16.75 -6.47
C ASP A 181 -0.53 16.37 -6.16
N LEU A 182 -1.05 15.33 -6.83
CA LEU A 182 -2.37 14.77 -6.51
C LEU A 182 -2.42 14.25 -5.08
N LEU A 183 -1.45 13.41 -4.69
CA LEU A 183 -1.37 12.87 -3.33
C LEU A 183 -1.23 13.98 -2.28
N GLN A 184 -0.35 14.94 -2.51
CA GLN A 184 -0.13 16.05 -1.58
C GLN A 184 -1.44 16.83 -1.35
N ARG A 185 -2.07 17.32 -2.42
CA ARG A 185 -3.24 18.20 -2.31
C ARG A 185 -4.50 17.51 -1.81
N ALA A 186 -4.76 16.30 -2.28
CA ALA A 186 -6.03 15.62 -2.01
C ALA A 186 -6.00 14.80 -0.70
N LEU A 187 -4.82 14.42 -0.21
CA LEU A 187 -4.70 13.49 0.90
C LEU A 187 -3.69 13.91 1.97
N PHE A 188 -2.42 14.10 1.62
CA PHE A 188 -1.38 14.25 2.63
C PHE A 188 -1.40 15.62 3.33
N GLU A 189 -1.57 16.72 2.60
CA GLU A 189 -1.67 18.06 3.20
C GLU A 189 -2.92 18.21 4.09
N PRO A 190 -4.14 17.82 3.65
CA PRO A 190 -5.34 17.90 4.50
C PRO A 190 -5.24 17.10 5.80
N LEU A 191 -4.58 15.93 5.75
CA LEU A 191 -4.39 15.06 6.92
C LEU A 191 -3.10 15.35 7.69
N LYS A 192 -2.33 16.36 7.29
CA LYS A 192 -1.04 16.74 7.88
C LYS A 192 -0.01 15.59 7.90
N MET A 193 -0.04 14.75 6.88
CA MET A 193 0.92 13.66 6.68
C MET A 193 2.24 14.21 6.11
N THR A 194 2.96 14.98 6.91
CA THR A 194 4.11 15.80 6.48
C THR A 194 5.36 15.01 6.07
N ARG A 195 5.39 13.69 6.33
CA ARG A 195 6.47 12.78 5.95
C ARG A 195 5.99 11.71 4.96
N SER A 196 4.92 12.01 4.23
CA SER A 196 4.37 11.15 3.19
C SER A 196 4.58 11.77 1.82
N THR A 197 5.30 11.08 0.96
CA THR A 197 5.62 11.55 -0.40
C THR A 197 6.12 10.39 -1.26
N THR A 198 6.06 10.55 -2.59
CA THR A 198 6.80 9.71 -3.55
C THR A 198 8.20 10.26 -3.87
N ASN A 199 8.54 11.45 -3.37
CA ASN A 199 9.84 12.08 -3.55
C ASN A 199 10.83 11.65 -2.45
N LEU A 200 11.57 10.57 -2.73
CA LEU A 200 12.61 10.03 -1.84
C LEU A 200 13.61 11.10 -1.36
N ALA A 201 13.99 12.06 -2.21
CA ALA A 201 14.99 13.06 -1.87
C ALA A 201 14.54 13.98 -0.72
N ALA A 202 13.24 14.23 -0.59
CA ALA A 202 12.66 15.06 0.46
C ALA A 202 12.76 14.43 1.86
N LEU A 203 12.89 13.11 1.96
CA LEU A 203 12.82 12.37 3.23
C LEU A 203 14.13 11.69 3.66
N LYS A 204 15.23 11.87 2.92
CA LYS A 204 16.52 11.22 3.21
C LYS A 204 16.98 11.30 4.68
N PRO A 205 16.81 12.41 5.42
CA PRO A 205 17.24 12.48 6.82
C PRO A 205 16.50 11.54 7.77
N TRP A 206 15.30 11.08 7.42
CA TRP A 206 14.44 10.23 8.27
C TRP A 206 14.28 8.81 7.74
N LEU A 207 14.80 8.55 6.54
CA LEU A 207 14.70 7.26 5.88
C LEU A 207 15.53 6.20 6.59
N ILE A 208 14.89 5.10 6.98
CA ILE A 208 15.59 3.91 7.49
C ILE A 208 16.16 3.13 6.31
N GLN A 209 17.40 2.66 6.41
CA GLN A 209 18.02 1.84 5.37
C GLN A 209 17.26 0.51 5.19
N GLY A 210 16.68 0.28 4.02
CA GLY A 210 16.02 -0.97 3.66
C GLY A 210 16.98 -2.16 3.55
N LEU A 211 16.50 -3.35 3.89
CA LEU A 211 17.26 -4.60 3.96
C LEU A 211 16.57 -5.73 3.16
N ASP A 212 17.36 -6.55 2.47
CA ASP A 212 16.85 -7.78 1.87
C ASP A 212 16.57 -8.88 2.90
N GLY A 213 16.05 -10.03 2.45
CA GLY A 213 15.72 -11.16 3.32
C GLY A 213 16.93 -11.83 3.99
N LYS A 214 18.16 -11.37 3.70
CA LYS A 214 19.41 -11.78 4.36
C LYS A 214 19.99 -10.66 5.24
N GLY A 215 19.27 -9.56 5.45
CA GLY A 215 19.71 -8.43 6.26
C GLY A 215 20.74 -7.54 5.58
N ARG A 216 20.91 -7.65 4.26
CA ARG A 216 21.87 -6.82 3.52
C ARG A 216 21.21 -5.52 3.08
N PRO A 217 21.88 -4.35 3.18
CA PRO A 217 21.36 -3.10 2.65
C PRO A 217 21.03 -3.20 1.16
N VAL A 218 19.89 -2.61 0.78
CA VAL A 218 19.43 -2.54 -0.62
C VAL A 218 18.96 -1.13 -0.97
N SER A 219 18.94 -0.84 -2.26
CA SER A 219 18.42 0.42 -2.77
C SER A 219 16.90 0.49 -2.59
N ASN A 220 16.41 1.73 -2.47
CA ASN A 220 15.00 2.06 -2.62
C ASN A 220 14.50 1.79 -4.04
N TRP A 221 13.20 1.53 -4.19
CA TRP A 221 12.58 1.34 -5.50
C TRP A 221 12.02 2.65 -6.05
N ASP A 222 12.42 3.01 -7.27
CA ASP A 222 11.77 4.02 -8.10
C ASP A 222 10.79 3.32 -9.04
N LEU A 223 9.49 3.58 -8.87
CA LEU A 223 8.46 2.91 -9.67
C LEU A 223 8.21 3.57 -11.03
N GLY A 224 8.97 4.62 -11.39
CA GLY A 224 8.87 5.32 -12.66
C GLY A 224 7.45 5.80 -12.94
N ILE A 225 6.92 5.44 -14.12
CA ILE A 225 5.55 5.85 -14.49
C ILE A 225 4.46 5.12 -13.70
N LEU A 226 4.82 4.07 -12.94
CA LEU A 226 3.88 3.26 -12.16
C LEU A 226 3.88 3.61 -10.68
N SER A 227 4.23 4.85 -10.30
CA SER A 227 4.28 5.28 -8.89
C SER A 227 3.02 4.97 -8.09
N GLY A 228 1.84 5.04 -8.71
CA GLY A 228 0.55 4.66 -8.09
C GLY A 228 0.41 3.18 -7.70
N ALA A 229 1.39 2.33 -8.01
CA ALA A 229 1.42 0.95 -7.57
C ALA A 229 2.13 0.74 -6.22
N GLY A 230 3.05 1.63 -5.81
CA GLY A 230 3.91 1.32 -4.68
C GLY A 230 5.00 2.32 -4.28
N ALA A 231 5.01 3.55 -4.79
CA ALA A 231 6.12 4.49 -4.60
C ALA A 231 6.09 5.32 -3.32
N VAL A 232 5.02 5.24 -2.53
CA VAL A 232 4.89 6.13 -1.37
C VAL A 232 5.87 5.71 -0.27
N LEU A 233 6.54 6.70 0.29
CA LEU A 233 7.25 6.64 1.56
C LEU A 233 6.38 7.31 2.62
N SER A 234 6.39 6.77 3.84
CA SER A 234 5.59 7.31 4.95
C SER A 234 6.15 6.86 6.30
N THR A 235 5.47 7.27 7.37
CA THR A 235 5.75 6.93 8.77
C THR A 235 4.52 6.28 9.39
N VAL A 236 4.66 5.60 10.54
CA VAL A 236 3.47 5.12 11.25
C VAL A 236 2.65 6.27 11.83
N GLU A 237 3.26 7.41 12.16
CA GLU A 237 2.55 8.63 12.58
C GLU A 237 1.60 9.15 11.48
N ASP A 238 2.11 9.34 10.26
CA ASP A 238 1.32 9.80 9.13
C ASP A 238 0.22 8.79 8.73
N LEU A 239 0.57 7.51 8.66
CA LEU A 239 -0.41 6.46 8.35
C LEU A 239 -1.51 6.34 9.42
N SER A 240 -1.21 6.71 10.67
CA SER A 240 -2.23 6.76 11.73
C SER A 240 -3.20 7.91 11.52
N ALA A 241 -2.75 9.07 11.03
CA ALA A 241 -3.64 10.16 10.64
C ALA A 241 -4.59 9.74 9.51
N PHE A 242 -4.09 8.99 8.52
CA PHE A 242 -4.93 8.37 7.50
C PHE A 242 -5.93 7.38 8.10
N ALA A 243 -5.49 6.45 8.96
CA ALA A 243 -6.36 5.47 9.60
C ALA A 243 -7.48 6.13 10.42
N LEU A 244 -7.18 7.17 11.18
CA LEU A 244 -8.17 7.96 11.91
C LEU A 244 -9.20 8.59 10.96
N SER A 245 -8.76 9.13 9.81
CA SER A 245 -9.66 9.68 8.79
C SER A 245 -10.61 8.63 8.19
N CYS A 246 -10.21 7.35 8.16
CA CYS A 246 -11.08 6.25 7.73
C CYS A 246 -12.16 5.91 8.78
N PHE A 247 -11.94 6.25 10.05
CA PHE A 247 -12.94 6.05 11.10
C PHE A 247 -13.97 7.19 11.20
N ASP A 248 -13.71 8.32 10.53
CA ASP A 248 -14.61 9.46 10.49
C ASP A 248 -15.78 9.19 9.52
N PRO A 249 -17.04 9.12 10.01
CA PRO A 249 -18.19 8.93 9.14
C PRO A 249 -18.43 10.11 8.17
N SER A 250 -17.88 11.30 8.47
CA SER A 250 -17.98 12.47 7.60
C SER A 250 -16.99 12.44 6.42
N ASN A 251 -16.00 11.55 6.44
CA ASN A 251 -15.07 11.36 5.34
C ASN A 251 -15.77 10.62 4.18
N SER A 252 -16.42 11.40 3.30
CA SER A 252 -17.16 10.87 2.15
C SER A 252 -16.28 10.08 1.19
N VAL A 253 -14.99 10.43 1.06
CA VAL A 253 -14.05 9.71 0.19
C VAL A 253 -13.88 8.28 0.69
N PHE A 254 -13.63 8.11 1.99
CA PHE A 254 -13.54 6.77 2.58
C PHE A 254 -14.89 6.03 2.55
N GLN A 255 -16.02 6.73 2.80
CA GLN A 255 -17.35 6.09 2.71
C GLN A 255 -17.63 5.50 1.33
N LEU A 256 -17.13 6.14 0.25
CA LEU A 256 -17.18 5.60 -1.11
C LEU A 256 -16.14 4.49 -1.30
N GLN A 257 -14.89 4.72 -0.88
CA GLN A 257 -13.78 3.80 -1.07
C GLN A 257 -14.03 2.42 -0.46
N LYS A 258 -14.69 2.40 0.71
CA LYS A 258 -14.92 1.19 1.50
C LYS A 258 -16.03 0.28 0.93
N GLN A 259 -16.79 0.73 -0.07
CA GLN A 259 -17.86 -0.08 -0.66
C GLN A 259 -17.27 -1.25 -1.47
N PRO A 260 -17.65 -2.51 -1.19
CA PRO A 260 -17.24 -3.63 -2.01
C PRO A 260 -17.71 -3.47 -3.46
N VAL A 261 -16.77 -3.61 -4.40
CA VAL A 261 -17.03 -3.52 -5.84
C VAL A 261 -16.87 -4.84 -6.58
N PHE A 262 -16.23 -5.81 -5.92
CA PHE A 262 -16.02 -7.16 -6.41
C PHE A 262 -15.96 -8.15 -5.23
N LYS A 263 -16.38 -9.39 -5.44
CA LYS A 263 -16.30 -10.45 -4.42
C LYS A 263 -15.85 -11.75 -5.09
N ASP A 264 -14.90 -12.44 -4.47
CA ASP A 264 -14.52 -13.79 -4.84
C ASP A 264 -14.80 -14.78 -3.70
N ALA A 265 -14.29 -16.01 -3.83
CA ALA A 265 -14.53 -17.07 -2.86
C ALA A 265 -13.86 -16.81 -1.49
N ASN A 266 -12.85 -15.94 -1.43
CA ASN A 266 -12.02 -15.74 -0.25
C ASN A 266 -12.28 -14.40 0.43
N ALA A 267 -12.60 -13.36 -0.33
CA ALA A 267 -12.78 -12.01 0.21
C ALA A 267 -13.70 -11.14 -0.66
N SER A 268 -14.20 -10.08 -0.02
CA SER A 268 -14.75 -8.92 -0.70
C SER A 268 -13.62 -7.93 -1.01
N HIS A 269 -13.74 -7.20 -2.11
CA HIS A 269 -12.73 -6.25 -2.58
C HIS A 269 -13.40 -4.90 -2.78
N ALA A 270 -12.95 -3.91 -2.02
CA ALA A 270 -13.32 -2.52 -2.20
C ALA A 270 -12.21 -1.79 -2.99
N LEU A 271 -12.30 -0.47 -3.14
CA LEU A 271 -11.35 0.27 -3.98
C LEU A 271 -10.00 0.41 -3.27
N GLY A 272 -9.05 -0.44 -3.64
CA GLY A 272 -7.71 -0.50 -3.04
C GLY A 272 -7.64 -1.26 -1.71
N TRP A 273 -8.74 -1.88 -1.25
CA TRP A 273 -8.80 -2.62 0.01
C TRP A 273 -9.28 -4.05 -0.19
N VAL A 274 -8.67 -4.99 0.54
CA VAL A 274 -9.27 -6.29 0.79
C VAL A 274 -10.17 -6.18 2.02
N VAL A 275 -11.43 -6.57 1.88
CA VAL A 275 -12.42 -6.55 2.97
C VAL A 275 -12.58 -7.96 3.50
N LEU A 276 -12.18 -8.15 4.75
CA LEU A 276 -12.10 -9.43 5.42
C LEU A 276 -13.27 -9.61 6.39
N ASN A 277 -13.65 -10.87 6.58
CA ASN A 277 -14.56 -11.31 7.63
C ASN A 277 -13.77 -12.12 8.67
N LEU A 278 -13.10 -11.43 9.60
CA LEU A 278 -12.29 -12.09 10.63
C LEU A 278 -13.19 -12.74 11.68
N LYS A 279 -12.94 -14.01 11.98
CA LYS A 279 -13.70 -14.81 12.97
C LYS A 279 -15.22 -14.71 12.82
N GLU A 280 -15.70 -14.59 11.58
CA GLU A 280 -17.13 -14.46 11.26
C GLU A 280 -17.81 -13.22 11.90
N LYS A 281 -17.05 -12.20 12.31
CA LYS A 281 -17.58 -10.99 12.94
C LYS A 281 -18.20 -9.98 11.96
N GLY A 282 -18.05 -10.18 10.65
CA GLY A 282 -18.60 -9.34 9.59
C GLY A 282 -17.52 -8.75 8.68
N GLU A 283 -17.94 -8.26 7.51
CA GLU A 283 -17.07 -7.66 6.49
C GLU A 283 -16.76 -6.18 6.81
N HIS A 284 -16.10 -5.93 7.94
CA HIS A 284 -15.72 -4.57 8.39
C HIS A 284 -14.22 -4.38 8.67
N PHE A 285 -13.41 -5.39 8.33
CA PHE A 285 -11.95 -5.36 8.43
C PHE A 285 -11.34 -5.02 7.06
N TYR A 286 -10.67 -3.88 6.98
CA TYR A 286 -10.05 -3.35 5.77
C TYR A 286 -8.55 -3.57 5.85
N PHE A 287 -8.03 -4.38 4.95
CA PHE A 287 -6.65 -4.84 4.95
C PHE A 287 -5.94 -4.47 3.66
N HIS A 288 -4.70 -4.00 3.80
CA HIS A 288 -3.75 -3.99 2.71
C HIS A 288 -2.32 -4.09 3.25
N ASN A 289 -1.48 -4.91 2.61
CA ASN A 289 -0.06 -5.02 2.91
C ASN A 289 0.81 -4.45 1.78
N GLY A 290 2.10 -4.33 2.03
CA GLY A 290 3.03 -3.80 1.05
C GLY A 290 4.41 -4.39 1.23
N GLY A 291 5.14 -4.45 0.11
CA GLY A 291 6.54 -4.82 0.13
C GLY A 291 7.28 -4.25 -1.07
N THR A 292 8.56 -4.00 -0.86
CA THR A 292 9.53 -3.56 -1.87
C THR A 292 10.81 -4.37 -1.72
N GLY A 293 11.89 -3.95 -2.37
CA GLY A 293 13.19 -4.60 -2.29
C GLY A 293 13.74 -4.68 -0.87
N GLY A 294 13.41 -3.69 -0.03
CA GLY A 294 13.99 -3.52 1.30
C GLY A 294 12.99 -3.35 2.44
N TYR A 295 11.68 -3.36 2.19
CA TYR A 295 10.69 -2.99 3.20
C TYR A 295 9.46 -3.90 3.17
N SER A 296 8.75 -3.95 4.29
CA SER A 296 7.45 -4.59 4.45
C SER A 296 6.53 -3.70 5.27
N SER A 297 5.25 -3.77 4.97
CA SER A 297 4.22 -2.98 5.66
C SER A 297 2.91 -3.73 5.71
N CYS A 298 2.11 -3.43 6.72
CA CYS A 298 0.77 -3.96 6.89
C CYS A 298 -0.11 -2.90 7.53
N MET A 299 -1.34 -2.76 7.03
CA MET A 299 -2.38 -1.94 7.61
C MET A 299 -3.68 -2.74 7.67
N LEU A 300 -4.27 -2.79 8.86
CA LEU A 300 -5.53 -3.50 9.14
C LEU A 300 -6.42 -2.60 9.98
N LEU A 301 -7.60 -2.26 9.47
CA LEU A 301 -8.55 -1.35 10.10
C LEU A 301 -9.89 -2.07 10.34
N ASP A 302 -10.34 -2.13 11.58
CA ASP A 302 -11.72 -2.41 11.95
C ASP A 302 -12.50 -1.10 11.95
N SER A 303 -13.17 -0.83 10.82
CA SER A 303 -13.93 0.41 10.65
C SER A 303 -15.16 0.53 11.55
N GLN A 304 -15.69 -0.59 12.04
CA GLN A 304 -16.89 -0.61 12.87
C GLN A 304 -16.56 -0.28 14.32
N ASN A 305 -15.48 -0.86 14.85
CA ASN A 305 -15.06 -0.65 16.24
C ASN A 305 -14.01 0.47 16.38
N GLN A 306 -13.62 1.12 15.27
CA GLN A 306 -12.62 2.20 15.24
C GLN A 306 -11.28 1.78 15.85
N VAL A 307 -10.86 0.55 15.52
CA VAL A 307 -9.58 -0.04 15.93
C VAL A 307 -8.75 -0.30 14.69
N GLY A 308 -7.45 -0.03 14.73
CA GLY A 308 -6.56 -0.26 13.61
C GLY A 308 -5.13 -0.51 14.04
N PHE A 309 -4.38 -1.17 13.17
CA PHE A 309 -2.96 -1.37 13.32
C PHE A 309 -2.26 -1.01 12.02
N VAL A 310 -1.14 -0.31 12.15
CA VAL A 310 -0.20 -0.02 11.06
C VAL A 310 1.17 -0.49 11.51
N ALA A 311 1.85 -1.30 10.70
CA ALA A 311 3.19 -1.77 10.98
C ALA A 311 4.10 -1.58 9.76
N LEU A 312 5.31 -1.05 9.99
CA LEU A 312 6.33 -0.76 8.96
C LEU A 312 7.67 -1.35 9.39
N SER A 313 8.36 -2.06 8.50
CA SER A 313 9.70 -2.58 8.74
C SER A 313 10.62 -2.39 7.54
N ASN A 314 11.90 -2.15 7.83
CA ASN A 314 12.97 -2.02 6.84
C ASN A 314 13.56 -3.38 6.43
N ILE A 315 12.78 -4.45 6.46
CA ILE A 315 13.14 -5.71 5.82
C ILE A 315 12.07 -6.14 4.81
N THR A 316 12.51 -6.65 3.66
CA THR A 316 11.57 -7.09 2.62
C THR A 316 10.61 -8.17 3.10
N GLY A 317 9.34 -8.03 2.71
CA GLY A 317 8.31 -9.05 2.89
C GLY A 317 8.58 -10.34 2.11
N MET A 318 9.54 -10.33 1.18
CA MET A 318 10.02 -11.51 0.44
C MET A 318 10.96 -12.41 1.27
N SER A 319 10.87 -12.35 2.60
CA SER A 319 11.69 -13.14 3.52
C SER A 319 11.33 -14.64 3.50
N LYS A 320 12.15 -15.48 4.15
CA LYS A 320 12.06 -16.96 4.12
C LYS A 320 10.79 -17.56 4.73
N PHE A 321 9.86 -16.75 5.27
CA PHE A 321 8.66 -17.25 5.94
C PHE A 321 7.54 -17.56 4.95
N LYS A 322 6.77 -18.63 5.22
CA LYS A 322 5.65 -19.08 4.36
C LYS A 322 4.48 -18.09 4.36
N GLU A 323 4.34 -17.31 5.42
CA GLU A 323 3.41 -16.19 5.56
C GLU A 323 4.22 -14.91 5.83
N PRO A 324 3.82 -13.74 5.31
CA PRO A 324 4.51 -12.49 5.63
C PRO A 324 4.42 -12.26 7.14
N ALA A 325 5.54 -12.35 7.85
CA ALA A 325 5.58 -12.21 9.31
C ALA A 325 4.88 -10.93 9.81
N MET A 326 4.89 -9.88 8.98
CA MET A 326 4.21 -8.62 9.26
C MET A 326 2.68 -8.73 9.27
N ASP A 327 2.12 -9.48 8.32
CA ASP A 327 0.68 -9.69 8.25
C ASP A 327 0.26 -10.49 9.47
N LYS A 328 0.94 -11.60 9.77
CA LYS A 328 0.64 -12.41 10.96
C LYS A 328 0.69 -11.57 12.24
N LEU A 329 1.74 -10.77 12.45
CA LEU A 329 1.86 -9.89 13.61
C LEU A 329 0.65 -8.97 13.75
N VAL A 330 0.28 -8.25 12.70
CA VAL A 330 -0.84 -7.30 12.75
C VAL A 330 -2.17 -8.00 12.98
N PHE A 331 -2.37 -9.19 12.41
CA PHE A 331 -3.58 -9.98 12.64
C PHE A 331 -3.64 -10.51 14.07
N ASP A 332 -2.55 -11.05 14.61
CA ASP A 332 -2.47 -11.49 16.01
C ASP A 332 -2.81 -10.33 16.97
N LEU A 333 -2.21 -9.15 16.75
CA LEU A 333 -2.47 -7.95 17.56
C LEU A 333 -3.94 -7.48 17.47
N MET A 334 -4.52 -7.53 16.27
CA MET A 334 -5.93 -7.21 16.08
C MET A 334 -6.83 -8.22 16.80
N GLU A 335 -6.53 -9.52 16.65
CA GLU A 335 -7.27 -10.59 17.29
C GLU A 335 -7.25 -10.49 18.82
N ASP A 336 -6.08 -10.24 19.41
CA ASP A 336 -5.92 -10.04 20.84
C ASP A 336 -6.72 -8.82 21.32
N THR A 337 -6.76 -7.74 20.53
CA THR A 337 -7.49 -6.52 20.87
C THR A 337 -9.01 -6.69 20.80
N ILE A 338 -9.53 -7.41 19.81
CA ILE A 338 -10.98 -7.63 19.65
C ILE A 338 -11.52 -8.79 20.50
N SER A 339 -10.64 -9.55 21.15
CA SER A 339 -10.99 -10.62 22.09
C SER A 339 -11.06 -10.14 23.55
N GLN A 340 -10.59 -8.93 23.84
CA GLN A 340 -10.66 -8.27 25.15
C GLN A 340 -11.90 -7.38 25.27
#